data_AF-A0A0K8T7E7-F1
#
_entry.id   AF-A0A0K8T7E7-F1
#
_cell.length_a   1.000
_cell.length_b   1.000
_cell.length_c   1.000
_cell.angle_alpha   90.00
_cell.angle_beta   90.00
_cell.angle_gamma   90.00
#
_symmetry.space_group_name_H-M   'P 1'
#
loop_
_entity.id
_entity.type
_entity.pdbx_description
1 polymer ?
#
loop_
_entity_poly.entity_id
_entity_poly.type
_entity_poly.pdbx_seq_one_letter_code
_entity_poly.pdbx_strand_id
1 'polypeptide(L)'
;MIVPGICNSSESVYVRTFVYYAQCHGYRCAVLNHLGVLASVELTAPRMFTYGHTDDLRAVVKHLNQRYPTSKIILLGYSLGGNLITKYLGEEGENVSKYIGGGISVCQGYNILEGTKWWLQWTNFRRIYLYFITEAVKSLILRHRKILLSEQAKQMYELSETDIISAATLPELDEAYTRKVHNFKSVPEVLPVEQLCKLSVKDQSSSTIPQFDGRPSDSRSTTQSDQRACTKYGEGSFHRSGLRRPFSVL
;
A
#
# COMPACT_ATOMS: atom_id res chain seq x y z
N MET A 1 7.70 7.07 -3.01
CA MET A 1 7.21 6.21 -1.92
C MET A 1 6.11 5.33 -2.47
N ILE A 2 6.22 4.02 -2.27
CA ILE A 2 5.26 3.03 -2.75
C ILE A 2 4.36 2.61 -1.59
N VAL A 3 3.05 2.60 -1.82
CA VAL A 3 2.02 2.14 -0.90
C VAL A 3 1.40 0.86 -1.49
N PRO A 4 1.74 -0.32 -0.96
CA PRO A 4 1.21 -1.60 -1.43
C PRO A 4 -0.30 -1.73 -1.26
N GLY A 5 -0.88 -2.71 -1.95
CA GLY A 5 -2.28 -3.08 -1.79
C GLY A 5 -2.54 -3.82 -0.47
N ILE A 6 -3.80 -4.24 -0.31
CA ILE A 6 -4.26 -5.01 0.85
C ILE A 6 -3.39 -6.26 1.05
N CYS A 7 -2.99 -6.53 2.30
CA CYS A 7 -2.18 -7.70 2.67
C CYS A 7 -0.85 -7.85 1.91
N ASN A 8 -0.38 -6.81 1.22
CA ASN A 8 0.90 -6.82 0.53
C ASN A 8 1.94 -5.99 1.29
N SER A 9 3.20 -6.41 1.20
CA SER A 9 4.34 -5.75 1.83
C SER A 9 5.40 -5.36 0.80
N SER A 10 6.50 -4.78 1.28
CA SER A 10 7.74 -4.57 0.52
C SER A 10 8.36 -5.84 -0.07
N GLU A 11 7.99 -7.02 0.43
CA GLU A 11 8.50 -8.30 -0.07
C GLU A 11 7.74 -8.82 -1.30
N SER A 12 6.59 -8.21 -1.62
CA SER A 12 5.74 -8.60 -2.74
C SER A 12 6.49 -8.44 -4.06
N VAL A 13 6.38 -9.44 -4.96
CA VAL A 13 7.15 -9.50 -6.21
C VAL A 13 6.94 -8.25 -7.07
N TYR A 14 5.69 -7.78 -7.20
CA TYR A 14 5.39 -6.59 -8.01
C TYR A 14 6.03 -5.33 -7.42
N VAL A 15 6.06 -5.18 -6.09
CA VAL A 15 6.70 -4.05 -5.41
C VAL A 15 8.20 -4.09 -5.62
N ARG A 16 8.82 -5.25 -5.42
CA ARG A 16 10.27 -5.43 -5.61
C ARG A 16 10.69 -5.17 -7.05
N THR A 17 9.89 -5.65 -8.01
CA THR A 17 10.12 -5.41 -9.44
C THR A 17 10.03 -3.93 -9.76
N PHE A 18 9.00 -3.24 -9.28
CA PHE A 18 8.86 -1.80 -9.47
C PHE A 18 10.03 -1.02 -8.83
N VAL A 19 10.40 -1.36 -7.60
CA VAL A 19 11.52 -0.73 -6.88
C VAL A 19 12.83 -0.92 -7.64
N TYR A 20 13.09 -2.12 -8.16
CA TYR A 20 14.27 -2.40 -8.98
C TYR A 20 14.32 -1.47 -10.20
N TYR A 21 13.24 -1.42 -10.99
CA TYR A 21 13.17 -0.53 -12.15
C TYR A 21 13.31 0.94 -11.79
N ALA A 22 12.65 1.39 -10.73
CA ALA A 22 12.75 2.77 -10.27
C ALA A 22 14.19 3.12 -9.84
N GLN A 23 14.87 2.23 -9.13
CA GLN A 23 16.27 2.41 -8.75
C GLN A 23 17.21 2.45 -9.96
N CYS A 24 16.97 1.61 -10.98
CA CYS A 24 17.73 1.67 -12.25
C CYS A 24 17.60 3.02 -12.96
N HIS A 25 16.49 3.75 -12.75
CA HIS A 25 16.26 5.09 -13.31
C HIS A 25 16.64 6.22 -12.33
N GLY A 26 17.43 5.91 -11.29
CA GLY A 26 17.96 6.91 -10.36
C GLY A 26 17.00 7.34 -9.25
N TYR A 27 15.84 6.70 -9.11
CA TYR A 27 14.90 7.01 -8.04
C TYR A 27 15.29 6.37 -6.72
N ARG A 28 15.13 7.13 -5.65
CA ARG A 28 15.18 6.61 -4.28
C ARG A 28 13.81 6.08 -3.89
N CYS A 29 13.76 4.80 -3.53
CA CYS A 29 12.52 4.14 -3.19
C CYS A 29 12.38 3.96 -1.67
N ALA A 30 11.16 4.18 -1.18
CA ALA A 30 10.71 3.82 0.14
C ALA A 30 9.36 3.12 -0.02
N VAL A 31 9.12 2.04 0.70
CA VAL A 31 7.87 1.26 0.64
C VAL A 31 7.22 1.30 2.00
N LEU A 32 5.93 1.63 2.06
CA LEU A 32 5.14 1.50 3.29
C LEU A 32 4.82 0.03 3.55
N ASN A 33 5.15 -0.48 4.72
CA ASN A 33 4.62 -1.76 5.19
C ASN A 33 3.41 -1.47 6.11
N HIS A 34 2.23 -1.94 5.71
CA HIS A 34 1.02 -1.81 6.53
C HIS A 34 1.18 -2.55 7.87
N LEU A 35 0.64 -1.99 8.95
CA LEU A 35 0.73 -2.55 10.28
C LEU A 35 0.19 -3.99 10.33
N GLY A 36 1.04 -4.93 10.73
CA GLY A 36 0.71 -6.35 10.86
C GLY A 36 0.90 -7.17 9.58
N VAL A 37 1.19 -6.56 8.42
CA VAL A 37 1.35 -7.34 7.17
C VAL A 37 2.69 -8.08 7.10
N LEU A 38 3.76 -7.46 7.57
CA LEU A 38 5.11 -8.04 7.51
C LEU A 38 5.24 -9.16 8.54
N ALA A 39 5.53 -10.39 8.11
CA ALA A 39 5.57 -11.55 9.00
C ALA A 39 6.71 -11.49 10.04
N SER A 40 7.77 -10.73 9.76
CA SER A 40 8.91 -10.56 10.67
C SER A 40 8.68 -9.51 11.75
N VAL A 41 7.56 -8.78 11.73
CA VAL A 41 7.24 -7.73 12.69
C VAL A 41 5.92 -8.07 13.36
N GLU A 42 6.00 -8.38 14.65
CA GLU A 42 4.81 -8.60 15.48
C GLU A 42 4.12 -7.27 15.80
N LEU A 43 2.80 -7.30 15.92
CA LEU A 43 2.04 -6.15 16.38
C LEU A 43 2.33 -5.88 17.85
N THR A 44 2.52 -4.62 18.24
CA THR A 44 2.77 -4.25 19.64
C THR A 44 1.50 -3.84 20.38
N ALA A 45 0.39 -3.65 19.66
CA ALA A 45 -0.91 -3.24 20.16
C ALA A 45 -2.01 -4.00 19.41
N PRO A 46 -3.23 -4.10 19.96
CA PRO A 46 -4.39 -4.72 19.28
C PRO A 46 -4.95 -3.83 18.16
N ARG A 47 -4.06 -3.29 17.31
CA ARG A 47 -4.39 -2.41 16.18
C ARG A 47 -3.69 -2.97 14.94
N MET A 48 -4.49 -3.26 13.92
CA MET A 48 -4.03 -3.63 12.58
C MET A 48 -4.35 -2.49 11.60
N PHE A 49 -3.75 -2.52 10.41
CA PHE A 49 -4.07 -1.56 9.35
C PHE A 49 -5.57 -1.62 8.97
N THR A 50 -6.13 -0.47 8.57
CA THR A 50 -7.53 -0.33 8.14
C THR A 50 -7.56 0.34 6.78
N TYR A 51 -8.59 0.04 5.98
CA TYR A 51 -8.70 0.57 4.62
C TYR A 51 -8.88 2.10 4.54
N GLY A 52 -9.38 2.71 5.62
CA GLY A 52 -9.67 4.15 5.68
C GLY A 52 -8.69 4.98 6.50
N HIS A 53 -7.71 4.39 7.19
CA HIS A 53 -6.83 5.15 8.07
C HIS A 53 -5.56 5.63 7.35
N THR A 54 -5.37 6.94 7.31
CA THR A 54 -4.24 7.61 6.64
C THR A 54 -3.10 7.95 7.60
N ASP A 55 -3.27 7.72 8.91
CA ASP A 55 -2.30 8.11 9.94
C ASP A 55 -0.94 7.46 9.76
N ASP A 56 -0.92 6.18 9.40
CA ASP A 56 0.33 5.44 9.17
C ASP A 56 1.09 6.04 7.97
N LEU A 57 0.37 6.38 6.89
CA LEU A 57 0.92 7.07 5.73
C LEU A 57 1.43 8.47 6.10
N ARG A 58 0.65 9.24 6.87
CA ARG A 58 1.00 10.58 7.35
C ARG A 58 2.26 10.55 8.21
N ALA A 59 2.39 9.58 9.10
CA ALA A 59 3.57 9.40 9.95
C ALA A 59 4.82 9.11 9.13
N VAL A 60 4.73 8.19 8.16
CA VAL A 60 5.88 7.84 7.30
C VAL A 60 6.26 8.99 6.37
N VAL A 61 5.29 9.69 5.77
CA VAL A 61 5.57 10.89 4.95
C VAL A 61 6.26 11.97 5.78
N LYS A 62 5.77 12.23 7.00
CA LYS A 62 6.41 13.19 7.92
C LYS A 62 7.85 12.78 8.24
N HIS A 63 8.07 11.50 8.53
CA HIS A 63 9.41 10.97 8.79
C HIS A 63 10.34 11.12 7.58
N LEU A 64 9.87 10.79 6.37
CA LEU A 64 10.66 10.93 5.15
C LEU A 64 11.01 12.39 4.84
N ASN A 65 10.08 13.32 5.04
CA ASN A 65 10.32 14.75 4.89
C ASN A 65 11.38 15.26 5.89
N GLN A 66 11.32 14.81 7.14
CA GLN A 66 12.33 15.17 8.16
C GLN A 66 13.70 14.57 7.83
N ARG A 67 13.73 13.33 7.36
CA ARG A 67 14.98 12.62 7.05
C ARG A 67 15.65 13.09 5.77
N TYR A 68 14.85 13.53 4.78
CA TYR A 68 15.28 13.97 3.45
C TYR A 68 14.62 15.29 3.05
N PRO A 69 14.92 16.41 3.73
CA PRO A 69 14.19 17.68 3.61
C PRO A 69 14.35 18.39 2.26
N THR A 70 15.27 17.93 1.41
CA THR A 70 15.51 18.47 0.07
C THR A 70 14.90 17.61 -1.04
N SER A 71 14.42 16.41 -0.71
CA SER A 71 13.94 15.44 -1.70
C SER A 71 12.45 15.61 -1.95
N LYS A 72 12.05 15.68 -3.22
CA LYS A 72 10.63 15.58 -3.60
C LYS A 72 10.16 14.14 -3.46
N ILE A 73 8.93 13.95 -3.00
CA ILE A 73 8.30 12.65 -2.82
C ILE A 73 7.17 12.51 -3.83
N ILE A 74 7.19 11.43 -4.60
CA ILE A 74 6.05 10.98 -5.41
C ILE A 74 5.41 9.79 -4.69
N LEU A 75 4.10 9.83 -4.48
CA LEU A 75 3.34 8.74 -3.88
C LEU A 75 2.84 7.81 -5.00
N LEU A 76 3.02 6.50 -4.86
CA LEU A 76 2.51 5.50 -5.79
C LEU A 76 1.69 4.47 -5.00
N GLY A 77 0.39 4.40 -5.23
CA GLY A 77 -0.53 3.51 -4.54
C GLY A 77 -1.08 2.43 -5.45
N TYR A 78 -1.01 1.17 -5.02
CA TYR A 78 -1.60 0.03 -5.72
C TYR A 78 -2.89 -0.42 -5.05
N SER A 79 -3.99 -0.54 -5.80
CA SER A 79 -5.28 -1.00 -5.30
C SER A 79 -5.71 -0.25 -4.03
N LEU A 80 -5.72 -0.90 -2.86
CA LEU A 80 -5.95 -0.24 -1.57
C LEU A 80 -5.01 0.93 -1.30
N GLY A 81 -3.72 0.79 -1.64
CA GLY A 81 -2.74 1.86 -1.48
C GLY A 81 -3.09 3.10 -2.31
N GLY A 82 -3.76 2.91 -3.45
CA GLY A 82 -4.31 3.98 -4.28
C GLY A 82 -5.39 4.78 -3.55
N ASN A 83 -6.28 4.09 -2.85
CA ASN A 83 -7.32 4.71 -2.03
C ASN A 83 -6.71 5.50 -0.86
N LEU A 84 -5.69 4.94 -0.19
CA LEU A 84 -5.00 5.60 0.92
C LEU A 84 -4.29 6.89 0.49
N ILE A 85 -3.57 6.87 -0.65
CA ILE A 85 -2.88 8.09 -1.13
C ILE A 85 -3.89 9.17 -1.54
N THR A 86 -4.99 8.79 -2.19
CA THR A 86 -6.01 9.73 -2.63
C THR A 86 -6.69 10.35 -1.42
N LYS A 87 -7.11 9.53 -0.46
CA LYS A 87 -7.69 10.01 0.80
C LYS A 87 -6.74 10.93 1.55
N TYR A 88 -5.47 10.55 1.68
CA TYR A 88 -4.45 11.37 2.33
C TYR A 88 -4.29 12.73 1.65
N LEU A 89 -4.14 12.78 0.32
CA LEU A 89 -4.04 14.05 -0.41
C LEU A 89 -5.32 14.89 -0.26
N GLY A 90 -6.48 14.26 -0.16
CA GLY A 90 -7.77 14.93 -0.02
C GLY A 90 -8.00 15.52 1.37
N GLU A 91 -7.56 14.81 2.41
CA GLU A 91 -7.61 15.28 3.81
C GLU A 91 -6.63 16.41 4.07
N GLU A 92 -5.42 16.31 3.53
CA GLU A 92 -4.40 17.34 3.71
C GLU A 92 -4.74 18.60 2.91
N GLY A 93 -5.33 18.46 1.72
CA GLY A 93 -5.76 19.60 0.89
C GLY A 93 -4.62 20.59 0.62
N GLU A 94 -4.80 21.84 1.04
CA GLU A 94 -3.75 22.87 0.91
C GLU A 94 -2.58 22.70 1.89
N ASN A 95 -2.76 21.89 2.93
CA ASN A 95 -1.72 21.57 3.92
C ASN A 95 -0.79 20.44 3.47
N VAL A 96 -1.04 19.84 2.29
CA VAL A 96 -0.13 18.84 1.71
C VAL A 96 1.28 19.41 1.70
N SER A 97 2.22 18.62 2.23
CA SER A 97 3.62 19.01 2.28
C SER A 97 4.11 19.46 0.89
N LYS A 98 4.73 20.65 0.81
CA LYS A 98 5.33 21.18 -0.43
C LYS A 98 6.35 20.26 -1.10
N TYR A 99 6.83 19.24 -0.38
CA TYR A 99 7.76 18.24 -0.88
C TYR A 99 7.05 17.10 -1.62
N ILE A 100 5.73 16.96 -1.49
CA ILE A 100 4.97 15.97 -2.25
C ILE A 100 4.71 16.53 -3.65
N GLY A 101 5.30 15.90 -4.65
CA GLY A 101 5.14 16.28 -6.06
C GLY A 101 3.85 15.77 -6.70
N GLY A 102 3.20 14.78 -6.09
CA GLY A 102 1.95 14.21 -6.58
C GLY A 102 1.73 12.75 -6.14
N GLY A 103 0.55 12.23 -6.46
CA GLY A 103 0.15 10.85 -6.22
C GLY A 103 -0.26 10.15 -7.51
N ILE A 104 0.17 8.89 -7.66
CA ILE A 104 -0.19 8.00 -8.77
C ILE A 104 -0.96 6.83 -8.19
N SER A 105 -2.19 6.63 -8.66
CA SER A 105 -3.04 5.53 -8.23
C SER A 105 -3.16 4.48 -9.33
N VAL A 106 -2.89 3.23 -9.01
CA VAL A 106 -2.87 2.11 -9.96
C VAL A 106 -3.93 1.08 -9.54
N CYS A 107 -4.88 0.80 -10.44
CA CYS A 107 -5.94 -0.19 -10.24
C CYS A 107 -6.77 0.03 -8.95
N GLN A 108 -7.06 1.29 -8.59
CA GLN A 108 -7.87 1.61 -7.43
C GLN A 108 -9.35 1.25 -7.61
N GLY A 109 -9.96 0.73 -6.56
CA GLY A 109 -11.41 0.58 -6.49
C GLY A 109 -12.05 1.91 -6.10
N TYR A 110 -12.46 2.70 -7.08
CA TYR A 110 -13.06 4.03 -6.88
C TYR A 110 -14.33 4.00 -6.01
N ASN A 111 -15.22 3.05 -6.29
CA ASN A 111 -16.45 2.85 -5.53
C ASN A 111 -16.51 1.40 -5.05
N ILE A 112 -16.07 1.17 -3.82
CA ILE A 112 -16.02 -0.17 -3.23
C ILE A 112 -17.43 -0.69 -2.93
N LEU A 113 -18.39 0.16 -2.56
CA LEU A 113 -19.76 -0.29 -2.28
C LEU A 113 -20.44 -0.83 -3.55
N GLU A 114 -20.37 -0.09 -4.65
CA GLU A 114 -20.86 -0.59 -5.94
C GLU A 114 -20.01 -1.76 -6.45
N GLY A 115 -18.68 -1.68 -6.31
CA GLY A 115 -17.75 -2.74 -6.68
C GLY A 115 -18.05 -4.06 -5.96
N THR A 116 -18.43 -4.02 -4.69
CA THR A 116 -18.76 -5.19 -3.88
C THR A 116 -20.00 -5.90 -4.43
N LYS A 117 -21.01 -5.17 -4.90
CA LYS A 117 -22.19 -5.77 -5.56
C LYS A 117 -21.78 -6.59 -6.79
N TRP A 118 -20.81 -6.10 -7.55
CA TRP A 118 -20.26 -6.81 -8.71
C TRP A 118 -19.32 -7.95 -8.33
N TRP A 119 -18.58 -7.85 -7.22
CA TRP A 119 -17.69 -8.91 -6.72
C TRP A 119 -18.43 -10.11 -6.15
N LEU A 120 -19.63 -9.89 -5.61
CA LEU A 120 -20.47 -10.97 -5.08
C LEU A 120 -21.13 -11.83 -6.18
N GLN A 121 -21.14 -11.34 -7.42
CA GLN A 121 -21.64 -12.11 -8.57
C GLN A 121 -20.67 -13.22 -8.95
N TRP A 122 -21.23 -14.38 -9.35
CA TRP A 122 -20.46 -15.54 -9.83
C TRP A 122 -19.91 -15.36 -11.26
N THR A 123 -20.30 -14.30 -11.95
CA THR A 123 -19.84 -14.02 -13.32
C THR A 123 -18.35 -13.66 -13.35
N ASN A 124 -17.65 -14.11 -14.40
CA ASN A 124 -16.24 -13.78 -14.66
C ASN A 124 -15.26 -14.09 -13.52
N PHE A 125 -15.55 -15.10 -12.68
CA PHE A 125 -14.71 -15.50 -11.54
C PHE A 125 -14.42 -14.37 -10.52
N ARG A 126 -15.25 -13.31 -10.50
CA ARG A 126 -15.05 -12.16 -9.60
C ARG A 126 -15.12 -12.56 -8.13
N ARG A 127 -16.00 -13.51 -7.81
CA ARG A 127 -16.13 -14.07 -6.46
C ARG A 127 -14.89 -14.86 -6.00
N ILE A 128 -14.13 -15.44 -6.93
CA ILE A 128 -12.86 -16.11 -6.62
C ILE A 128 -11.83 -15.06 -6.17
N TYR A 129 -11.75 -13.93 -6.86
CA TYR A 129 -10.87 -12.82 -6.45
C TYR A 129 -11.25 -12.30 -5.05
N LEU A 130 -12.55 -12.09 -4.80
CA LEU A 130 -13.03 -11.68 -3.48
C LEU A 130 -12.64 -12.70 -2.39
N TYR A 131 -12.84 -13.99 -2.66
CA TYR A 131 -12.47 -15.07 -1.74
C TYR A 131 -10.98 -15.05 -1.40
N PHE A 132 -10.08 -14.91 -2.40
CA PHE A 132 -8.64 -14.83 -2.14
C PHE A 132 -8.25 -13.62 -1.28
N ILE A 133 -8.88 -12.46 -1.48
CA ILE A 133 -8.65 -11.29 -0.63
C ILE A 133 -9.12 -11.59 0.80
N THR A 134 -10.33 -12.12 0.96
CA THR A 134 -10.90 -12.44 2.27
C THR A 134 -10.00 -13.41 3.02
N GLU A 135 -9.54 -14.49 2.37
CA GLU A 135 -8.64 -15.46 2.98
C GLU A 135 -7.26 -14.86 3.32
N ALA A 136 -6.75 -13.93 2.50
CA ALA A 136 -5.51 -13.23 2.80
C ALA A 136 -5.62 -12.34 4.05
N VAL A 137 -6.72 -11.58 4.20
CA VAL A 137 -6.98 -10.73 5.36
C VAL A 137 -7.23 -11.60 6.60
N LYS A 138 -8.07 -12.64 6.47
CA LYS A 138 -8.34 -13.59 7.55
C LYS A 138 -7.06 -14.26 8.04
N SER A 139 -6.22 -14.74 7.13
CA SER A 139 -4.91 -15.33 7.46
C SER A 139 -4.02 -14.35 8.21
N LEU A 140 -4.11 -13.05 7.89
CA LEU A 140 -3.35 -12.02 8.58
C LEU A 140 -3.86 -11.78 10.02
N ILE A 141 -5.17 -11.71 10.20
CA ILE A 141 -5.78 -11.59 11.54
C ILE A 141 -5.40 -12.80 12.39
N LEU A 142 -5.54 -14.01 11.84
CA LEU A 142 -5.24 -15.26 12.54
C LEU A 142 -3.75 -15.42 12.87
N ARG A 143 -2.85 -14.88 12.04
CA ARG A 143 -1.41 -14.85 12.34
C ARG A 143 -1.13 -14.07 13.61
N HIS A 144 -1.82 -12.95 13.82
CA HIS A 144 -1.67 -12.09 14.99
C HIS A 144 -2.72 -12.37 16.08
N ARG A 145 -3.35 -13.55 16.07
CA ARG A 145 -4.44 -13.92 17.01
C ARG A 145 -4.09 -13.69 18.48
N LYS A 146 -2.84 -13.92 18.87
CA LYS A 146 -2.41 -13.77 20.28
C LYS A 146 -2.59 -12.34 20.81
N ILE A 147 -2.51 -11.36 19.92
CA ILE A 147 -2.52 -9.93 20.25
C ILE A 147 -3.89 -9.35 19.87
N LEU A 148 -4.33 -9.59 18.62
CA LEU A 148 -5.60 -9.08 18.08
C LEU A 148 -6.84 -9.77 18.67
N LEU A 149 -6.72 -11.04 19.07
CA LEU A 149 -7.79 -11.86 19.63
C LEU A 149 -7.44 -12.32 21.05
N SER A 150 -6.69 -11.51 21.79
CA SER A 150 -6.51 -11.72 23.24
C SER A 150 -7.86 -11.61 23.96
N GLU A 151 -8.02 -12.29 25.10
CA GLU A 151 -9.28 -12.26 25.87
C GLU A 151 -9.72 -10.82 26.23
N GLN A 152 -8.75 -9.94 26.49
CA GLN A 152 -8.99 -8.51 26.71
C GLN A 152 -9.56 -7.82 25.47
N ALA A 153 -8.98 -8.06 24.29
CA ALA A 153 -9.47 -7.49 23.03
C ALA A 153 -10.84 -8.08 22.64
N LYS A 154 -11.04 -9.38 22.84
CA LYS A 154 -12.33 -10.05 22.61
C LYS A 154 -13.45 -9.44 23.46
N GLN A 155 -13.18 -9.18 24.73
CA GLN A 155 -14.14 -8.56 25.63
C GLN A 155 -14.35 -7.07 25.32
N MET A 156 -13.29 -6.34 24.99
CA MET A 156 -13.36 -4.90 24.69
C MET A 156 -14.13 -4.59 23.41
N TYR A 157 -13.97 -5.43 22.38
CA TYR A 157 -14.55 -5.22 21.05
C TYR A 157 -15.65 -6.23 20.71
N GLU A 158 -16.10 -7.05 21.67
CA GLU A 158 -17.12 -8.10 21.49
C GLU A 158 -16.83 -9.01 20.27
N LEU A 159 -15.57 -9.43 20.12
CA LEU A 159 -15.11 -10.22 18.97
C LEU A 159 -15.42 -11.70 19.17
N SER A 160 -15.97 -12.32 18.13
CA SER A 160 -16.21 -13.76 18.04
C SER A 160 -15.21 -14.37 17.07
N GLU A 161 -14.35 -15.27 17.56
CA GLU A 161 -13.34 -15.94 16.74
C GLU A 161 -13.98 -16.88 15.71
N THR A 162 -15.12 -17.50 16.05
CA THR A 162 -15.89 -18.35 15.12
C THR A 162 -16.42 -17.55 13.94
N ASP A 163 -16.89 -16.32 14.18
CA ASP A 163 -17.47 -15.48 13.13
C ASP A 163 -16.37 -15.06 12.14
N ILE A 164 -15.19 -14.69 12.65
CA ILE A 164 -14.02 -14.33 11.84
C ILE A 164 -13.55 -15.50 10.98
N ILE A 165 -13.49 -16.71 11.54
CA ILE A 165 -13.06 -17.91 10.81
C ILE A 165 -14.10 -18.29 9.74
N SER A 166 -15.39 -18.18 10.07
CA SER A 166 -16.50 -18.57 9.18
C SER A 166 -16.79 -17.56 8.06
N ALA A 167 -16.34 -16.31 8.18
CA ALA A 167 -16.56 -15.28 7.17
C ALA A 167 -16.02 -15.69 5.80
N ALA A 168 -16.90 -15.84 4.81
CA ALA A 168 -16.56 -16.29 3.46
C ALA A 168 -16.34 -15.13 2.48
N THR A 169 -16.81 -13.93 2.85
CA THR A 169 -16.67 -12.72 2.03
C THR A 169 -16.06 -11.57 2.81
N LEU A 170 -15.44 -10.61 2.09
CA LEU A 170 -14.79 -9.46 2.73
C LEU A 170 -15.77 -8.62 3.57
N PRO A 171 -17.02 -8.36 3.11
CA PRO A 171 -18.01 -7.67 3.95
C PRO A 171 -18.39 -8.43 5.23
N GLU A 172 -18.49 -9.76 5.18
CA GLU A 172 -18.74 -10.58 6.37
C GLU A 172 -17.56 -10.48 7.36
N LEU A 173 -16.33 -10.49 6.84
CA LEU A 173 -15.13 -10.34 7.65
C LEU A 173 -15.05 -8.93 8.27
N ASP A 174 -15.41 -7.90 7.51
CA ASP A 174 -15.46 -6.53 8.00
C ASP A 174 -16.55 -6.33 9.06
N GLU A 175 -17.69 -6.99 8.93
CA GLU A 175 -18.76 -6.99 9.94
C GLU A 175 -18.33 -7.69 11.23
N ALA A 176 -17.64 -8.84 11.11
CA ALA A 176 -17.19 -9.63 12.26
C ALA A 176 -16.00 -9.00 13.01
N TYR A 177 -15.12 -8.28 12.30
CA TYR A 177 -13.87 -7.75 12.87
C TYR A 177 -13.75 -6.24 12.74
N THR A 178 -13.61 -5.73 11.51
CA THR A 178 -13.21 -4.33 11.24
C THR A 178 -14.18 -3.31 11.85
N ARG A 179 -15.48 -3.55 11.71
CA ARG A 179 -16.54 -2.69 12.27
C ARG A 179 -16.45 -2.60 13.79
N LYS A 180 -16.26 -3.73 14.46
CA LYS A 180 -16.22 -3.85 15.92
C LYS A 180 -14.95 -3.22 16.51
N VAL A 181 -13.78 -3.53 15.94
CA VAL A 181 -12.49 -2.99 16.41
C VAL A 181 -12.41 -1.47 16.29
N HIS A 182 -13.01 -0.91 15.23
CA HIS A 182 -12.99 0.53 14.99
C HIS A 182 -14.28 1.25 15.44
N ASN A 183 -15.19 0.54 16.11
CA ASN A 183 -16.43 1.06 16.65
C ASN A 183 -17.31 1.81 15.62
N PHE A 184 -17.33 1.33 14.36
CA PHE A 184 -18.20 1.86 13.31
C PHE A 184 -19.63 1.35 13.48
N LYS A 185 -20.63 2.15 13.09
CA LYS A 185 -22.04 1.75 13.20
C LYS A 185 -22.45 0.73 12.15
N SER A 186 -21.79 0.74 10.98
CA SER A 186 -22.09 -0.18 9.87
C SER A 186 -20.89 -0.38 8.92
N VAL A 187 -20.86 -1.48 8.15
CA VAL A 187 -19.81 -1.75 7.15
C VAL A 187 -19.64 -0.61 6.13
N PRO A 188 -20.69 0.05 5.63
CA PRO A 188 -20.54 1.21 4.75
C PRO A 188 -19.75 2.38 5.37
N GLU A 189 -19.73 2.52 6.70
CA GLU A 189 -18.92 3.53 7.39
C GLU A 189 -17.44 3.14 7.52
N VAL A 190 -17.12 1.84 7.47
CA VAL A 190 -15.72 1.34 7.42
C VAL A 190 -15.04 1.78 6.12
N LEU A 191 -15.84 1.91 5.06
CA LEU A 191 -15.43 2.30 3.71
C LEU A 191 -16.22 3.53 3.26
N PRO A 192 -16.03 4.71 3.88
CA PRO A 192 -16.82 5.88 3.57
C PRO A 192 -16.55 6.31 2.13
N VAL A 193 -17.49 5.99 1.25
CA VAL A 193 -17.49 6.32 -0.19
C VAL A 193 -17.31 7.81 -0.42
N GLU A 194 -17.72 8.64 0.54
CA GLU A 194 -17.67 10.10 0.43
C GLU A 194 -16.27 10.70 0.56
N GLN A 195 -15.29 10.00 1.14
CA GLN A 195 -13.92 10.51 1.25
C GLN A 195 -13.00 10.06 0.10
N LEU A 196 -13.38 9.03 -0.67
CA LEU A 196 -12.60 8.57 -1.83
C LEU A 196 -12.89 9.36 -3.11
N CYS A 197 -14.06 9.99 -3.21
CA CYS A 197 -14.57 10.58 -4.47
C CYS A 197 -14.43 12.10 -4.61
N LYS A 198 -14.05 12.86 -3.57
CA LYS A 198 -14.02 14.34 -3.66
C LYS A 198 -12.78 14.93 -4.33
N LEU A 199 -11.71 14.15 -4.48
CA LEU A 199 -10.62 14.53 -5.40
C LEU A 199 -11.03 14.13 -6.81
N SER A 200 -11.97 14.89 -7.35
CA SER A 200 -12.20 14.92 -8.79
C SER A 200 -10.85 15.17 -9.45
N VAL A 201 -10.42 14.18 -10.23
CA VAL A 201 -9.30 14.26 -11.16
C VAL A 201 -9.47 15.57 -11.92
N LYS A 202 -8.65 16.58 -11.61
CA LYS A 202 -8.39 17.64 -12.60
C LYS A 202 -7.69 16.91 -13.72
N ASP A 203 -8.46 16.60 -14.75
CA ASP A 203 -8.01 15.94 -15.95
C ASP A 203 -6.76 16.68 -16.46
N GLN A 204 -5.58 16.08 -16.25
CA GLN A 204 -4.35 16.52 -16.87
C GLN A 204 -4.28 15.87 -18.26
N SER A 205 -5.28 16.16 -19.09
CA SER A 205 -5.21 15.93 -20.53
C SER A 205 -4.35 16.99 -21.25
N SER A 206 -3.66 17.88 -20.52
CA SER A 206 -2.83 18.94 -21.11
C SER A 206 -1.52 19.28 -20.38
N SER A 207 -1.00 18.46 -19.47
CA SER A 207 0.38 18.64 -18.97
C SER A 207 1.31 17.75 -19.76
N THR A 208 1.86 18.30 -20.83
CA THR A 208 3.07 17.81 -21.49
C THR A 208 4.06 17.40 -20.40
N ILE A 209 4.41 16.12 -20.35
CA ILE A 209 5.61 15.67 -19.63
C ILE A 209 6.71 16.64 -20.05
N PRO A 210 7.36 17.40 -19.15
CA PRO A 210 8.50 18.19 -19.57
C PRO A 210 9.50 17.19 -20.13
N GLN A 211 9.68 17.23 -21.46
CA GLN A 211 10.84 16.66 -22.10
C GLN A 211 12.02 17.34 -21.41
N PHE A 212 12.67 16.61 -20.52
CA PHE A 212 13.97 17.01 -20.02
C PHE A 212 14.91 16.86 -21.22
N ASP A 213 15.13 17.97 -21.91
CA ASP A 213 16.14 18.09 -22.96
C ASP A 213 17.48 17.66 -22.35
N GLY A 214 17.88 16.44 -22.69
CA GLY A 214 19.16 15.85 -22.31
C GLY A 214 20.32 16.50 -23.05
N ARG A 215 20.51 17.82 -22.90
CA ARG A 215 21.79 18.42 -23.29
C ARG A 215 22.82 18.03 -22.24
N PRO A 216 23.92 17.38 -22.64
CA PRO A 216 25.01 17.09 -21.73
C PRO A 216 25.68 18.41 -21.35
N SER A 217 25.61 18.79 -20.08
CA SER A 217 26.59 19.74 -19.53
C SER A 217 27.89 18.99 -19.34
N ASP A 218 28.86 19.29 -20.19
CA ASP A 218 30.23 18.83 -20.14
C ASP A 218 30.80 18.93 -18.72
N SER A 219 31.18 17.77 -18.14
CA SER A 219 32.56 17.53 -17.69
C SER A 219 32.71 16.20 -16.94
N ARG A 220 33.65 15.40 -17.46
CA ARG A 220 34.48 14.37 -16.80
C ARG A 220 33.87 12.97 -16.52
N SER A 221 34.13 12.11 -17.50
CA SER A 221 34.61 10.72 -17.40
C SER A 221 34.02 9.83 -16.29
N THR A 222 33.07 8.99 -16.67
CA THR A 222 32.86 7.68 -16.02
C THR A 222 32.75 6.63 -17.11
N THR A 223 33.57 5.60 -16.97
CA THR A 223 33.90 4.60 -17.99
C THR A 223 32.72 3.69 -18.35
N GLN A 224 32.74 3.22 -19.60
CA GLN A 224 31.81 2.35 -20.32
C GLN A 224 31.49 0.97 -19.67
N SER A 225 31.87 0.75 -18.41
CA SER A 225 31.77 -0.53 -17.70
C SER A 225 30.40 -0.79 -17.05
N ASP A 226 29.61 0.24 -16.73
CA ASP A 226 28.39 0.07 -15.90
C ASP A 226 27.14 -0.35 -16.68
N GLN A 227 27.08 -0.12 -18.01
CA GLN A 227 25.90 -0.51 -18.81
C GLN A 227 25.86 -2.01 -19.16
N ARG A 228 26.99 -2.74 -19.08
CA ARG A 228 27.02 -4.20 -19.36
C ARG A 228 26.61 -5.07 -18.17
N ALA A 229 26.43 -4.49 -16.97
CA ALA A 229 26.06 -5.25 -15.79
C ALA A 229 24.56 -5.61 -15.73
N CYS A 230 23.68 -4.82 -16.35
CA CYS A 230 22.23 -5.04 -16.30
C CYS A 230 21.72 -6.16 -17.25
N THR A 231 22.51 -6.59 -18.23
CA THR A 231 22.07 -7.56 -19.25
C THR A 231 22.52 -9.00 -19.03
N LYS A 232 23.33 -9.29 -17.99
CA LYS A 232 23.91 -10.63 -17.78
C LYS A 232 23.28 -11.50 -16.68
N TYR A 233 22.25 -11.02 -15.97
CA TYR A 233 21.59 -11.79 -14.89
C TYR A 233 20.22 -12.38 -15.29
N GLY A 234 19.99 -12.60 -16.59
CA GLY A 234 18.76 -13.19 -17.12
C GLY A 234 18.71 -14.73 -17.13
N GLU A 235 19.84 -15.42 -16.95
CA GLU A 235 19.89 -16.88 -16.97
C GLU A 235 20.92 -17.38 -15.94
N GLY A 236 20.46 -17.99 -14.84
CA GLY A 236 21.35 -18.60 -13.86
C GLY A 236 20.74 -18.72 -12.46
N SER A 237 20.63 -19.98 -12.02
CA SER A 237 20.13 -20.45 -10.73
C SER A 237 20.52 -19.61 -9.51
N PHE A 238 19.56 -19.44 -8.59
CA PHE A 238 19.73 -18.82 -7.27
C PHE A 238 20.90 -19.46 -6.51
N HIS A 239 21.99 -18.70 -6.36
CA HIS A 239 23.03 -18.97 -5.36
C HIS A 239 23.23 -17.72 -4.50
N ARG A 240 23.15 -17.93 -3.18
CA ARG A 240 23.36 -16.89 -2.16
C ARG A 240 24.82 -16.44 -2.19
N SER A 241 25.08 -15.18 -2.54
CA SER A 241 26.28 -14.47 -2.08
C SER A 241 26.06 -12.97 -2.07
N GLY A 242 26.48 -12.33 -0.98
CA GLY A 242 26.01 -11.03 -0.54
C GLY A 242 26.55 -9.83 -1.33
N LEU A 243 25.64 -8.88 -1.58
CA LEU A 243 25.97 -7.47 -1.70
C LEU A 243 24.79 -6.68 -1.10
N ARG A 244 24.85 -6.44 0.21
CA ARG A 244 23.89 -5.60 0.93
C ARG A 244 24.23 -4.13 0.65
N ARG A 245 23.52 -3.48 -0.29
CA ARG A 245 23.17 -2.07 -0.07
C ARG A 245 22.01 -2.08 0.93
N PRO A 246 22.09 -1.32 2.04
CA PRO A 246 21.09 -1.44 3.09
C PRO A 246 19.72 -1.04 2.54
N PHE A 247 18.82 -2.02 2.52
CA PHE A 247 17.39 -1.74 2.58
C PHE A 247 17.18 -0.93 3.86
N SER A 248 16.79 0.33 3.72
CA SER A 248 16.07 0.98 4.81
C SER A 248 14.67 0.38 4.81
N VAL A 249 14.50 -0.73 5.53
CA VAL A 249 13.18 -1.20 5.95
C VAL A 249 12.67 -0.14 6.92
N LEU A 250 11.63 0.58 6.52
CA LEU A 250 10.83 1.43 7.40
C LEU A 250 9.43 0.82 7.50
#